data_AF-A0A2V5K264-F1
#
_entry.id   AF-A0A2V5K264-F1
#
_cell.length_a   1.000
_cell.length_b   1.000
_cell.length_c   1.000
_cell.angle_alpha   90.00
_cell.angle_beta   90.00
_cell.angle_gamma   90.00
#
_symmetry.space_group_name_H-M   'P 1'
#
loop_
_entity.id
_entity.type
_entity.pdbx_description
1 polymer ?
#
loop_
_entity_poly.entity_id
_entity_poly.type
_entity_poly.pdbx_seq_one_letter_code
_entity_poly.pdbx_strand_id
1 'polypeptide(L)'
;MAAGGVRVDTKNGGSVSVSNVIDEKEFEDEGAGVGNIIFVSDTAVTLTIQGNDPHPNISYRPKASLNGRSFDLGSEREDVEVANRVATLSKPGYYGVNVRFGSDFSADTVAEFVVQILGNGSNSEGDTKTERAPADVQEAVNAEPTASNVRVDGHEKSFEAYNINGNNFFKLRDLAAVLSGTRKQFEVSWDSDKNAINLITGKAYTSVGGELALSDKPVTQKASSTASVIYIDGKQTQLTAYNINGNNYFKLRDIAKAINFGVTWDGTSNRIGMDSAAEYVEPEAEKSPSGETVPAAKGFHVKINNDTQTGTVPEFQLELWSVKEDNLLGAVQANASHYDRNIGVYNLTFDYEGYKAGDELALVLREADSSIAYISFTFTKINEAGDLERSTYKVEKGTHVKLKIEEKTYYPGEDETVTATTLIGSDLYPIEGFLKKGK
;
A
#
# COMPACT_ATOMS: atom_id res chain seq x y z
N MET A 1 -31.75 -7.17 11.04
CA MET A 1 -32.50 -6.19 10.24
C MET A 1 -31.71 -5.93 8.97
N ALA A 2 -32.32 -5.49 7.86
CA ALA A 2 -31.55 -5.18 6.66
C ALA A 2 -30.73 -3.88 6.87
N ALA A 3 -29.45 -3.88 6.52
CA ALA A 3 -28.64 -2.67 6.45
C ALA A 3 -29.16 -1.81 5.28
N GLY A 4 -30.04 -0.86 5.60
CA GLY A 4 -30.60 0.08 4.64
C GLY A 4 -29.78 1.36 4.61
N GLY A 5 -29.59 1.93 3.42
CA GLY A 5 -29.17 3.33 3.35
C GLY A 5 -30.30 4.23 3.86
N VAL A 6 -30.00 5.11 4.81
CA VAL A 6 -30.96 6.08 5.35
C VAL A 6 -30.86 7.38 4.57
N ARG A 7 -31.91 8.19 4.55
CA ARG A 7 -31.94 9.47 3.84
C ARG A 7 -32.53 10.54 4.74
N VAL A 8 -31.78 11.63 4.91
CA VAL A 8 -32.20 12.84 5.62
C VAL A 8 -32.58 13.88 4.57
N ASP A 9 -33.86 14.23 4.48
CA ASP A 9 -34.38 15.25 3.56
C ASP A 9 -34.62 16.58 4.28
N THR A 10 -34.29 17.70 3.63
CA THR A 10 -34.60 19.06 4.10
C THR A 10 -35.87 19.59 3.44
N LYS A 11 -36.57 20.53 4.08
CA LYS A 11 -37.86 21.03 3.55
C LYS A 11 -37.72 21.81 2.24
N ASN A 12 -36.54 22.35 1.96
CA ASN A 12 -36.22 23.00 0.67
C ASN A 12 -35.80 22.03 -0.45
N GLY A 13 -35.92 20.70 -0.25
CA GLY A 13 -35.63 19.69 -1.27
C GLY A 13 -34.15 19.34 -1.42
N GLY A 14 -33.32 19.75 -0.45
CA GLY A 14 -32.01 19.16 -0.23
C GLY A 14 -32.10 17.82 0.49
N SER A 15 -31.04 17.03 0.45
CA SER A 15 -30.98 15.72 1.09
C SER A 15 -29.57 15.17 1.19
N VAL A 16 -29.34 14.33 2.20
CA VAL A 16 -28.13 13.54 2.37
C VAL A 16 -28.54 12.07 2.56
N SER A 17 -28.09 11.20 1.67
CA SER A 17 -28.21 9.75 1.83
C SER A 17 -26.98 9.20 2.55
N VAL A 18 -27.18 8.36 3.56
CA VAL A 18 -26.19 7.76 4.45
C VAL A 18 -26.15 6.26 4.18
N SER A 19 -25.05 5.72 3.63
CA SER A 19 -24.95 4.27 3.40
C SER A 19 -24.68 3.50 4.68
N ASN A 20 -24.96 2.19 4.65
CA ASN A 20 -24.50 1.20 5.64
C ASN A 20 -24.87 1.52 7.10
N VAL A 21 -26.04 2.13 7.33
CA VAL A 21 -26.58 2.32 8.68
C VAL A 21 -27.09 0.96 9.19
N ILE A 22 -26.67 0.61 10.40
CA ILE A 22 -27.05 -0.65 11.08
C ILE A 22 -27.95 -0.41 12.30
N ASP A 23 -27.90 0.78 12.89
CA ASP A 23 -28.63 1.18 14.10
C ASP A 23 -28.80 2.72 14.14
N GLU A 24 -29.82 3.20 14.84
CA GLU A 24 -30.16 4.62 14.99
C GLU A 24 -30.35 4.96 16.47
N LYS A 25 -29.69 6.01 16.95
CA LYS A 25 -29.78 6.45 18.36
C LYS A 25 -30.22 7.91 18.43
N GLU A 26 -31.22 8.17 19.25
CA GLU A 26 -31.63 9.53 19.60
C GLU A 26 -30.89 10.05 20.83
N PHE A 27 -30.53 11.33 20.80
CA PHE A 27 -30.02 12.09 21.94
C PHE A 27 -30.80 13.41 22.09
N GLU A 28 -30.55 14.17 23.16
CA GLU A 28 -31.15 15.48 23.35
C GLU A 28 -30.28 16.55 22.69
N ASP A 29 -30.85 17.28 21.71
CA ASP A 29 -30.15 18.39 21.07
C ASP A 29 -30.09 19.59 22.02
N GLU A 30 -28.94 19.72 22.69
CA GLU A 30 -28.60 20.85 23.56
C GLU A 30 -28.08 22.08 22.75
N GLY A 31 -28.25 22.10 21.43
CA GLY A 31 -27.77 23.15 20.53
C GLY A 31 -26.41 22.86 19.92
N ALA A 32 -26.08 21.59 19.68
CA ALA A 32 -24.76 21.16 19.19
C ALA A 32 -24.54 21.39 17.68
N GLY A 33 -25.59 21.74 16.92
CA GLY A 33 -25.53 22.00 15.47
C GLY A 33 -25.31 20.74 14.61
N VAL A 34 -25.66 19.58 15.17
CA VAL A 34 -25.56 18.24 14.56
C VAL A 34 -26.86 17.44 14.75
N GLY A 35 -27.99 18.13 14.94
CA GLY A 35 -29.30 17.52 15.17
C GLY A 35 -29.37 16.68 16.45
N ASN A 36 -30.27 15.70 16.47
CA ASN A 36 -30.60 14.86 17.62
C ASN A 36 -30.47 13.34 17.35
N ILE A 37 -29.88 12.94 16.21
CA ILE A 37 -29.79 11.55 15.73
C ILE A 37 -28.34 11.18 15.45
N ILE A 38 -27.94 9.98 15.89
CA ILE A 38 -26.71 9.30 15.51
C ILE A 38 -27.07 8.11 14.62
N PHE A 39 -26.63 8.12 13.36
CA PHE A 39 -26.61 6.94 12.51
C PHE A 39 -25.37 6.12 12.83
N VAL A 40 -25.55 4.87 13.25
CA VAL A 40 -24.46 3.98 13.61
C VAL A 40 -24.15 3.07 12.44
N SER A 41 -22.86 2.89 12.16
CA SER A 41 -22.31 1.92 11.22
C SER A 41 -21.15 1.16 11.88
N ASP A 42 -20.99 -0.12 11.57
CA ASP A 42 -19.76 -0.87 11.80
C ASP A 42 -18.83 -0.84 10.56
N THR A 43 -19.15 0.03 9.59
CA THR A 43 -18.50 0.11 8.28
C THR A 43 -18.15 1.54 7.89
N ALA A 44 -17.39 1.70 6.80
CA ALA A 44 -17.27 3.00 6.14
C ALA A 44 -18.63 3.46 5.58
N VAL A 45 -18.98 4.72 5.86
CA VAL A 45 -20.24 5.36 5.44
C VAL A 45 -19.97 6.32 4.28
N THR A 46 -20.73 6.15 3.20
CA THR A 46 -20.76 7.09 2.08
C THR A 46 -21.95 8.02 2.26
N LEU A 47 -21.67 9.33 2.34
CA LEU A 47 -22.66 10.39 2.29
C LEU A 47 -22.84 10.86 0.85
N THR A 48 -24.05 10.78 0.31
CA THR A 48 -24.39 11.31 -1.02
C THR A 48 -25.31 12.51 -0.88
N ILE A 49 -24.85 13.67 -1.34
CA ILE A 49 -25.55 14.95 -1.19
C ILE A 49 -26.31 15.30 -2.47
N GLN A 50 -27.60 15.54 -2.35
CA GLN A 50 -28.46 15.94 -3.48
C GLN A 50 -29.27 17.18 -3.12
N GLY A 51 -29.27 18.18 -4.00
CA GLY A 51 -29.96 19.45 -3.81
C GLY A 51 -29.34 20.57 -4.63
N ASN A 52 -29.90 21.77 -4.47
CA ASN A 52 -29.34 23.00 -5.02
C ASN A 52 -28.46 23.70 -3.98
N ASP A 53 -27.34 24.26 -4.44
CA ASP A 53 -26.39 25.03 -3.61
C ASP A 53 -26.01 24.37 -2.25
N PRO A 54 -25.45 23.15 -2.24
CA PRO A 54 -25.03 22.50 -1.00
C PRO A 54 -23.72 23.08 -0.45
N HIS A 55 -23.75 23.44 0.84
CA HIS A 55 -22.60 23.88 1.64
C HIS A 55 -22.34 22.85 2.75
N PRO A 56 -21.60 21.75 2.47
CA PRO A 56 -21.31 20.74 3.47
C PRO A 56 -20.25 21.22 4.47
N ASN A 57 -20.52 21.04 5.76
CA ASN A 57 -19.56 21.07 6.84
C ASN A 57 -19.58 19.68 7.51
N ILE A 58 -18.56 18.89 7.24
CA ILE A 58 -18.46 17.50 7.72
C ILE A 58 -17.12 17.38 8.42
N SER A 59 -17.11 16.85 9.64
CA SER A 59 -15.88 16.77 10.43
C SER A 59 -15.83 15.50 11.27
N TYR A 60 -14.68 14.80 11.22
CA TYR A 60 -14.35 13.72 12.13
C TYR A 60 -14.04 14.29 13.52
N ARG A 61 -14.55 13.63 14.57
CA ARG A 61 -14.49 14.07 15.98
C ARG A 61 -13.92 12.95 16.86
N PRO A 62 -12.59 12.83 16.97
CA PRO A 62 -11.94 11.74 17.71
C PRO A 62 -12.16 11.79 19.23
N LYS A 63 -12.67 12.92 19.77
CA LYS A 63 -12.97 13.13 21.20
C LYS A 63 -14.46 13.25 21.51
N ALA A 64 -15.34 13.09 20.51
CA ALA A 64 -16.77 13.12 20.75
C ALA A 64 -17.24 11.89 21.55
N SER A 65 -18.31 12.05 22.34
CA SER A 65 -18.89 10.98 23.15
C SER A 65 -20.37 11.18 23.43
N LEU A 66 -21.12 10.07 23.43
CA LEU A 66 -22.52 10.03 23.88
C LEU A 66 -22.55 9.59 25.35
N ASN A 67 -22.96 10.49 26.24
CA ASN A 67 -23.06 10.25 27.69
C ASN A 67 -24.54 10.22 28.10
N GLY A 68 -25.15 9.02 28.01
CA GLY A 68 -26.58 8.86 28.22
C GLY A 68 -27.38 9.47 27.06
N ARG A 69 -28.08 10.58 27.32
CA ARG A 69 -28.82 11.36 26.29
C ARG A 69 -28.13 12.66 25.89
N SER A 70 -26.98 13.01 26.48
CA SER A 70 -26.21 14.21 26.12
C SER A 70 -25.04 13.84 25.21
N PHE A 71 -24.78 14.64 24.18
CA PHE A 71 -23.73 14.38 23.19
C PHE A 71 -22.67 15.50 23.18
N ASP A 72 -21.43 15.14 23.50
CA ASP A 72 -20.27 16.04 23.42
C ASP A 72 -19.56 15.83 22.08
N LEU A 73 -19.33 16.91 21.34
CA LEU A 73 -18.61 16.92 20.06
C LEU A 73 -17.08 16.92 20.22
N GLY A 74 -16.57 17.24 21.40
CA GLY A 74 -15.14 17.45 21.65
C GLY A 74 -14.56 18.68 20.93
N SER A 75 -13.39 19.12 21.40
CA SER A 75 -12.66 20.26 20.83
C SER A 75 -11.81 19.90 19.59
N GLU A 76 -11.37 18.65 19.48
CA GLU A 76 -10.61 18.15 18.33
C GLU A 76 -11.53 17.85 17.14
N ARG A 77 -11.14 18.33 15.96
CA ARG A 77 -11.82 18.02 14.70
C ARG A 77 -10.85 17.94 13.51
N GLU A 78 -11.22 17.13 12.53
CA GLU A 78 -10.59 17.04 11.21
C GLU A 78 -11.69 17.20 10.15
N ASP A 79 -11.57 18.21 9.28
CA ASP A 79 -12.59 18.50 8.27
C ASP A 79 -12.52 17.44 7.15
N VAL A 80 -13.67 16.90 6.73
CA VAL A 80 -13.78 15.84 5.72
C VAL A 80 -14.02 16.45 4.34
N GLU A 81 -13.20 16.09 3.36
CA GLU A 81 -13.37 16.54 1.98
C GLU A 81 -14.64 15.97 1.34
N VAL A 82 -15.37 16.81 0.61
CA VAL A 82 -16.56 16.43 -0.15
C VAL A 82 -16.31 16.64 -1.64
N ALA A 83 -15.89 15.58 -2.33
CA ALA A 83 -15.64 15.59 -3.76
C ALA A 83 -16.89 15.16 -4.53
N ASN A 84 -17.28 15.92 -5.57
CA ASN A 84 -18.40 15.58 -6.46
C ASN A 84 -19.73 15.27 -5.74
N ARG A 85 -20.03 15.99 -4.65
CA ARG A 85 -21.20 15.79 -3.76
C ARG A 85 -21.21 14.46 -2.98
N VAL A 86 -20.06 13.81 -2.86
CA VAL A 86 -19.88 12.57 -2.07
C VAL A 86 -18.82 12.81 -1.01
N ALA A 87 -19.06 12.30 0.21
CA ALA A 87 -18.07 12.24 1.28
C ALA A 87 -17.97 10.82 1.81
N THR A 88 -16.77 10.34 2.08
CA THR A 88 -16.53 9.01 2.64
C THR A 88 -16.02 9.14 4.07
N LEU A 89 -16.75 8.54 5.00
CA LEU A 89 -16.42 8.45 6.42
C LEU A 89 -15.93 7.03 6.69
N SER A 90 -14.78 6.86 7.35
CA SER A 90 -14.12 5.55 7.44
C SER A 90 -13.28 5.32 8.70
N LYS A 91 -12.95 6.37 9.45
CA LYS A 91 -12.22 6.27 10.72
C LYS A 91 -13.22 5.93 11.84
N PRO A 92 -13.00 4.90 12.67
CA PRO A 92 -13.82 4.65 13.85
C PRO A 92 -13.88 5.85 14.79
N GLY A 93 -15.06 6.18 15.30
CA GLY A 93 -15.34 7.38 16.07
C GLY A 93 -16.62 8.05 15.61
N TYR A 94 -16.78 9.34 15.90
CA TYR A 94 -17.96 10.12 15.48
C TYR A 94 -17.61 11.13 14.40
N TYR A 95 -18.61 11.47 13.59
CA TYR A 95 -18.58 12.53 12.60
C TYR A 95 -19.77 13.46 12.83
N GLY A 96 -19.51 14.76 12.93
CA GLY A 96 -20.56 15.77 12.84
C GLY A 96 -20.84 16.07 11.37
N VAL A 97 -22.11 15.95 10.96
CA VAL A 97 -22.58 16.22 9.59
C VAL A 97 -23.57 17.37 9.63
N ASN A 98 -23.24 18.47 8.95
CA ASN A 98 -24.10 19.63 8.76
C ASN A 98 -24.06 20.03 7.28
N VAL A 99 -25.15 19.88 6.55
CA VAL A 99 -25.21 20.23 5.12
C VAL A 99 -26.34 21.23 4.89
N ARG A 100 -25.98 22.50 4.72
CA ARG A 100 -26.93 23.57 4.35
C ARG A 100 -27.17 23.57 2.84
N PHE A 101 -28.41 23.78 2.42
CA PHE A 101 -28.78 23.99 1.03
C PHE A 101 -29.28 25.42 0.84
N GLY A 102 -28.56 26.23 0.04
CA GLY A 102 -28.85 27.65 -0.18
C GLY A 102 -28.18 28.62 0.82
N SER A 103 -28.58 29.89 0.74
CA SER A 103 -28.01 31.00 1.52
C SER A 103 -28.44 31.02 2.99
N ASP A 104 -29.69 30.64 3.26
CA ASP A 104 -30.36 30.92 4.52
C ASP A 104 -30.10 29.77 5.50
N PHE A 105 -29.65 30.08 6.71
CA PHE A 105 -29.41 29.08 7.75
C PHE A 105 -30.67 28.94 8.64
N SER A 106 -31.40 27.83 8.48
CA SER A 106 -32.52 27.47 9.35
C SER A 106 -32.72 25.95 9.39
N ALA A 107 -33.47 25.45 10.37
CA ALA A 107 -33.80 24.02 10.45
C ALA A 107 -34.58 23.47 9.23
N ASP A 108 -35.06 24.34 8.33
CA ASP A 108 -35.75 23.94 7.09
C ASP A 108 -34.77 23.74 5.91
N THR A 109 -33.53 24.23 6.02
CA THR A 109 -32.52 24.28 4.96
C THR A 109 -31.27 23.45 5.23
N VAL A 110 -31.12 22.88 6.44
CA VAL A 110 -29.93 22.14 6.86
C VAL A 110 -30.28 20.68 7.18
N ALA A 111 -29.50 19.74 6.66
CA ALA A 111 -29.47 18.36 7.14
C ALA A 111 -28.40 18.24 8.23
N GLU A 112 -28.82 18.00 9.48
CA GLU A 112 -27.93 17.88 10.64
C GLU A 112 -28.09 16.51 11.30
N PHE A 113 -26.99 15.79 11.48
CA PHE A 113 -26.93 14.52 12.18
C PHE A 113 -25.49 14.15 12.56
N VAL A 114 -25.35 13.11 13.38
CA VAL A 114 -24.07 12.48 13.70
C VAL A 114 -23.97 11.13 12.98
N VAL A 115 -22.77 10.74 12.55
CA VAL A 115 -22.47 9.36 12.16
C VAL A 115 -21.47 8.76 13.15
N GLN A 116 -21.78 7.60 13.72
CA GLN A 116 -20.84 6.83 14.54
C GLN A 116 -20.33 5.64 13.71
N ILE A 117 -19.01 5.55 13.51
CA ILE A 117 -18.35 4.35 12.99
C ILE A 117 -17.77 3.57 14.17
N LEU A 118 -18.18 2.33 14.35
CA LEU A 118 -17.69 1.47 15.43
C LEU A 118 -16.26 0.97 15.13
N GLY A 119 -15.45 0.80 16.17
CA GLY A 119 -14.12 0.20 16.10
C GLY A 119 -14.06 -1.08 16.93
N ASN A 120 -13.20 -2.03 16.54
CA ASN A 120 -13.06 -3.31 17.24
C ASN A 120 -12.44 -3.10 18.64
N GLY A 121 -13.27 -3.22 19.68
CA GLY A 121 -12.87 -3.22 21.10
C GLY A 121 -13.69 -4.23 21.90
N SER A 122 -13.04 -4.95 22.82
CA SER A 122 -13.63 -6.11 23.51
C SER A 122 -14.46 -5.76 24.75
N ASN A 123 -15.70 -6.25 24.84
CA ASN A 123 -16.24 -6.93 26.02
C ASN A 123 -17.52 -7.73 25.66
N SER A 124 -17.85 -8.74 26.47
CA SER A 124 -18.73 -9.87 26.11
C SER A 124 -20.17 -9.75 26.63
N GLU A 125 -21.17 -10.19 25.83
CA GLU A 125 -22.11 -11.31 26.14
C GLU A 125 -23.26 -11.44 25.10
N GLY A 126 -23.60 -12.66 24.63
CA GLY A 126 -24.94 -13.00 24.07
C GLY A 126 -25.11 -13.40 22.59
N ASP A 127 -24.86 -14.68 22.26
CA ASP A 127 -25.42 -15.52 21.16
C ASP A 127 -25.55 -15.04 19.68
N THR A 128 -24.65 -15.59 18.84
CA THR A 128 -24.84 -16.11 17.45
C THR A 128 -25.72 -15.35 16.42
N LYS A 129 -25.08 -14.71 15.43
CA LYS A 129 -24.67 -15.34 14.13
C LYS A 129 -24.03 -14.32 13.16
N THR A 130 -22.79 -14.61 12.73
CA THR A 130 -21.92 -14.01 11.68
C THR A 130 -22.63 -13.41 10.44
N GLU A 131 -22.12 -12.44 9.65
CA GLU A 131 -20.83 -11.68 9.50
C GLU A 131 -21.15 -10.42 8.61
N ARG A 132 -20.38 -9.33 8.42
CA ARG A 132 -19.02 -8.86 8.81
C ARG A 132 -18.90 -7.31 8.68
N ALA A 133 -18.01 -6.66 9.44
CA ALA A 133 -17.55 -5.28 9.21
C ALA A 133 -16.38 -5.17 8.17
N PRO A 134 -16.24 -4.06 7.42
CA PRO A 134 -14.97 -3.57 6.92
C PRO A 134 -14.32 -2.67 7.98
N ALA A 135 -13.21 -3.04 8.61
CA ALA A 135 -11.89 -3.19 7.96
C ALA A 135 -11.42 -1.87 7.32
N ASP A 136 -10.97 -0.97 8.20
CA ASP A 136 -9.67 -0.30 8.16
C ASP A 136 -9.14 0.22 6.80
N VAL A 137 -8.90 1.53 6.73
CA VAL A 137 -8.27 2.17 5.56
C VAL A 137 -6.75 1.95 5.64
N GLN A 138 -6.30 0.80 5.12
CA GLN A 138 -4.89 0.64 4.76
C GLN A 138 -4.49 1.65 3.68
N GLU A 139 -3.31 2.26 3.83
CA GLU A 139 -2.78 3.22 2.86
C GLU A 139 -2.60 2.59 1.47
N ALA A 140 -2.93 3.35 0.42
CA ALA A 140 -2.75 2.91 -0.96
C ALA A 140 -1.27 2.83 -1.34
N VAL A 141 -0.76 1.62 -1.47
CA VAL A 141 0.63 1.30 -1.81
C VAL A 141 0.93 1.63 -3.28
N ASN A 142 2.21 1.84 -3.59
CA ASN A 142 2.67 2.01 -4.97
C ASN A 142 2.79 0.63 -5.64
N ALA A 143 2.34 0.55 -6.88
CA ALA A 143 2.48 -0.62 -7.74
C ALA A 143 3.34 -0.26 -8.96
N GLU A 144 4.57 -0.77 -9.00
CA GLU A 144 5.56 -0.43 -10.03
C GLU A 144 5.52 -1.45 -11.18
N PRO A 145 5.47 -1.04 -12.46
CA PRO A 145 5.44 -2.00 -13.58
C PRO A 145 6.63 -2.96 -13.59
N THR A 146 6.35 -4.27 -13.73
CA THR A 146 7.37 -5.30 -13.84
C THR A 146 7.68 -5.60 -15.31
N ALA A 147 8.95 -5.54 -15.71
CA ALA A 147 9.43 -5.79 -17.08
C ALA A 147 9.96 -7.21 -17.33
N SER A 148 9.60 -8.20 -16.50
CA SER A 148 10.09 -9.58 -16.61
C SER A 148 9.51 -10.32 -17.80
N ASN A 149 10.32 -11.15 -18.47
CA ASN A 149 9.88 -12.07 -19.52
C ASN A 149 9.05 -13.19 -18.86
N VAL A 150 7.79 -13.38 -19.26
CA VAL A 150 6.94 -14.44 -18.71
C VAL A 150 6.78 -15.57 -19.71
N ARG A 151 6.96 -16.81 -19.25
CA ARG A 151 6.68 -18.02 -20.01
C ARG A 151 5.62 -18.87 -19.34
N VAL A 152 4.69 -19.40 -20.12
CA VAL A 152 3.65 -20.35 -19.69
C VAL A 152 3.82 -21.60 -20.53
N ASP A 153 4.07 -22.74 -19.87
CA ASP A 153 4.36 -24.04 -20.51
C ASP A 153 5.47 -23.94 -21.58
N GLY A 154 6.51 -23.15 -21.28
CA GLY A 154 7.65 -22.89 -22.17
C GLY A 154 7.43 -21.84 -23.27
N HIS A 155 6.19 -21.39 -23.50
CA HIS A 155 5.84 -20.38 -24.49
C HIS A 155 5.83 -18.97 -23.90
N GLU A 156 6.41 -17.99 -24.58
CA GLU A 156 6.40 -16.59 -24.12
C GLU A 156 4.98 -15.97 -24.18
N LYS A 157 4.64 -15.23 -23.13
CA LYS A 157 3.38 -14.51 -22.96
C LYS A 157 3.68 -13.12 -22.40
N SER A 158 3.07 -12.10 -22.99
CA SER A 158 3.11 -10.74 -22.44
C SER A 158 2.05 -10.58 -21.36
N PHE A 159 2.39 -9.91 -20.28
CA PHE A 159 1.49 -9.53 -19.20
C PHE A 159 1.72 -8.07 -18.83
N GLU A 160 0.68 -7.41 -18.33
CA GLU A 160 0.86 -6.27 -17.45
C GLU A 160 0.86 -6.77 -16.00
N ALA A 161 2.01 -6.64 -15.34
CA ALA A 161 2.23 -7.10 -13.97
C ALA A 161 2.93 -5.99 -13.18
N TYR A 162 2.74 -5.99 -11.86
CA TYR A 162 3.25 -4.94 -10.98
C TYR A 162 4.04 -5.53 -9.82
N ASN A 163 5.15 -4.90 -9.46
CA ASN A 163 5.83 -5.11 -8.20
C ASN A 163 5.15 -4.30 -7.10
N ILE A 164 4.76 -4.96 -6.02
CA ILE A 164 4.26 -4.34 -4.80
C ILE A 164 5.00 -4.99 -3.64
N ASN A 165 5.67 -4.18 -2.82
CA ASN A 165 6.46 -4.63 -1.66
C ASN A 165 7.42 -5.79 -2.01
N GLY A 166 8.13 -5.70 -3.13
CA GLY A 166 9.10 -6.70 -3.58
C GLY A 166 8.50 -7.91 -4.31
N ASN A 167 7.18 -8.01 -4.41
CA ASN A 167 6.48 -9.20 -4.94
C ASN A 167 5.80 -8.92 -6.27
N ASN A 168 5.80 -9.91 -7.18
CA ASN A 168 5.14 -9.79 -8.48
C ASN A 168 3.64 -10.12 -8.39
N PHE A 169 2.82 -9.11 -8.65
CA PHE A 169 1.36 -9.16 -8.68
C PHE A 169 0.84 -9.19 -10.12
N PHE A 170 -0.08 -10.12 -10.40
CA PHE A 170 -0.68 -10.34 -11.71
C PHE A 170 -2.20 -10.19 -11.62
N LYS A 171 -2.82 -9.66 -12.68
CA LYS A 171 -4.28 -9.59 -12.82
C LYS A 171 -4.86 -11.01 -12.83
N LEU A 172 -5.78 -11.30 -11.92
CA LEU A 172 -6.29 -12.67 -11.71
C LEU A 172 -6.88 -13.30 -12.99
N ARG A 173 -7.62 -12.50 -13.76
CA ARG A 173 -8.25 -12.93 -15.02
C ARG A 173 -7.23 -13.26 -16.12
N ASP A 174 -6.06 -12.64 -16.09
CA ASP A 174 -5.00 -12.91 -17.06
C ASP A 174 -4.32 -14.26 -16.75
N LEU A 175 -4.09 -14.58 -15.48
CA LEU A 175 -3.65 -15.91 -15.03
C LEU A 175 -4.65 -17.00 -15.41
N ALA A 176 -5.94 -16.77 -15.17
CA ALA A 176 -7.01 -17.69 -15.56
C ALA A 176 -7.07 -17.89 -17.09
N ALA A 177 -6.89 -16.82 -17.87
CA ALA A 177 -6.88 -16.88 -19.32
C ALA A 177 -5.69 -17.66 -19.89
N VAL A 178 -4.47 -17.49 -19.37
CA VAL A 178 -3.30 -18.23 -19.90
C VAL A 178 -3.27 -19.70 -19.49
N LEU A 179 -3.87 -20.07 -18.35
CA LEU A 179 -3.95 -21.46 -17.88
C LEU A 179 -5.20 -22.18 -18.40
N SER A 180 -6.13 -21.48 -19.07
CA SER A 180 -7.34 -22.09 -19.65
C SER A 180 -6.99 -23.15 -20.70
N GLY A 181 -7.61 -24.33 -20.62
CA GLY A 181 -7.28 -25.49 -21.46
C GLY A 181 -6.11 -26.35 -20.96
N THR A 182 -5.38 -25.92 -19.92
CA THR A 182 -4.36 -26.74 -19.25
C THR A 182 -4.97 -27.63 -18.16
N ARG A 183 -4.15 -28.50 -17.54
CA ARG A 183 -4.55 -29.27 -16.35
C ARG A 183 -4.73 -28.42 -15.08
N LYS A 184 -4.25 -27.17 -15.09
CA LYS A 184 -4.32 -26.21 -13.96
C LYS A 184 -5.23 -25.03 -14.29
N GLN A 185 -6.14 -25.21 -15.24
CA GLN A 185 -7.19 -24.23 -15.55
C GLN A 185 -8.11 -23.98 -14.35
N PHE A 186 -8.62 -22.76 -14.25
CA PHE A 186 -9.66 -22.38 -13.29
C PHE A 186 -10.52 -21.26 -13.87
N GLU A 187 -11.80 -21.22 -13.46
CA GLU A 187 -12.73 -20.15 -13.77
C GLU A 187 -12.67 -19.05 -12.69
N VAL A 188 -12.97 -17.80 -13.07
CA VAL A 188 -13.07 -16.66 -12.12
C VAL A 188 -14.43 -15.98 -12.25
N SER A 189 -15.33 -16.25 -11.30
CA SER A 189 -16.64 -15.60 -11.20
C SER A 189 -16.73 -14.62 -10.02
N TRP A 190 -17.61 -13.62 -10.18
CA TRP A 190 -17.95 -12.67 -9.13
C TRP A 190 -19.29 -13.05 -8.52
N ASP A 191 -19.35 -13.09 -7.19
CA ASP A 191 -20.56 -13.24 -6.40
C ASP A 191 -20.82 -11.89 -5.70
N SER A 192 -21.74 -11.11 -6.27
CA SER A 192 -22.11 -9.79 -5.77
C SER A 192 -22.71 -9.85 -4.36
N ASP A 193 -23.45 -10.90 -4.07
CA ASP A 193 -24.25 -11.02 -2.86
C ASP A 193 -23.37 -11.33 -1.64
N LYS A 194 -22.20 -11.94 -1.88
CA LYS A 194 -21.14 -12.18 -0.88
C LYS A 194 -19.95 -11.23 -0.98
N ASN A 195 -19.96 -10.25 -1.89
CA ASN A 195 -18.79 -9.42 -2.23
C ASN A 195 -17.52 -10.27 -2.48
N ALA A 196 -17.67 -11.36 -3.25
CA ALA A 196 -16.70 -12.44 -3.28
C ALA A 196 -16.23 -12.85 -4.69
N ILE A 197 -14.96 -13.22 -4.77
CA ILE A 197 -14.31 -13.77 -5.95
C ILE A 197 -14.26 -15.29 -5.79
N ASN A 198 -14.83 -16.03 -6.74
CA ASN A 198 -14.81 -17.49 -6.72
C ASN A 198 -13.87 -18.00 -7.81
N LEU A 199 -12.89 -18.81 -7.40
CA LEU A 199 -12.00 -19.58 -8.26
C LEU A 199 -12.53 -21.01 -8.28
N ILE A 200 -12.86 -21.52 -9.47
CA ILE A 200 -13.38 -22.90 -9.64
C ILE A 200 -12.33 -23.70 -10.40
N THR A 201 -11.63 -24.59 -9.71
CA THR A 201 -10.51 -25.34 -10.28
C THR A 201 -11.00 -26.41 -11.27
N GLY A 202 -10.14 -26.75 -12.23
CA GLY A 202 -10.45 -27.73 -13.29
C GLY A 202 -11.47 -27.27 -14.33
N LYS A 203 -12.19 -26.15 -14.10
CA LYS A 203 -13.07 -25.52 -15.09
C LYS A 203 -12.27 -24.56 -15.98
N ALA A 204 -12.52 -24.59 -17.28
CA ALA A 204 -11.94 -23.61 -18.21
C ALA A 204 -12.44 -22.19 -17.91
N TYR A 205 -11.56 -21.19 -18.07
CA TYR A 205 -11.89 -19.79 -17.88
C TYR A 205 -12.79 -19.26 -19.00
N THR A 206 -13.81 -18.48 -18.63
CA THR A 206 -14.67 -17.78 -19.59
C THR A 206 -14.23 -16.32 -19.72
N SER A 207 -13.65 -15.95 -20.86
CA SER A 207 -13.24 -14.57 -21.14
C SER A 207 -14.39 -13.58 -21.07
N VAL A 208 -14.16 -12.46 -20.39
CA VAL A 208 -15.10 -11.33 -20.25
C VAL A 208 -14.63 -10.07 -21.01
N GLY A 209 -13.41 -10.09 -21.55
CA GLY A 209 -12.82 -9.02 -22.36
C GLY A 209 -11.76 -8.23 -21.59
N GLY A 210 -10.70 -7.84 -22.30
CA GLY A 210 -9.58 -7.08 -21.75
C GLY A 210 -8.59 -7.91 -20.94
N GLU A 211 -8.63 -9.24 -21.00
CA GLU A 211 -7.55 -10.11 -20.51
C GLU A 211 -6.29 -9.97 -21.38
N LEU A 212 -5.12 -9.98 -20.75
CA LEU A 212 -3.80 -9.83 -21.39
C LEU A 212 -3.66 -8.52 -22.21
N ALA A 213 -4.50 -7.52 -21.93
CA ALA A 213 -4.34 -6.18 -22.47
C ALA A 213 -3.06 -5.54 -21.89
N LEU A 214 -2.29 -4.89 -22.75
CA LEU A 214 -1.04 -4.22 -22.39
C LEU A 214 -1.21 -2.71 -22.57
N SER A 215 -0.77 -1.91 -21.60
CA SER A 215 -0.57 -0.47 -21.80
C SER A 215 0.66 -0.21 -22.68
N ASP A 216 0.56 0.74 -23.62
CA ASP A 216 1.70 1.15 -24.49
C ASP A 216 2.93 1.59 -23.69
N LYS A 217 2.71 2.16 -22.50
CA LYS A 217 3.70 2.57 -21.51
C LYS A 217 3.11 2.35 -20.12
N PRO A 218 3.35 1.20 -19.47
CA PRO A 218 2.88 1.00 -18.11
C PRO A 218 3.66 1.97 -17.19
N VAL A 219 2.95 2.54 -16.21
CA VAL A 219 3.49 3.51 -15.24
C VAL A 219 3.08 3.10 -13.83
N THR A 220 3.79 3.59 -12.81
CA THR A 220 3.45 3.33 -11.40
C THR A 220 2.01 3.69 -11.10
N GLN A 221 1.25 2.73 -10.59
CA GLN A 221 -0.16 2.88 -10.21
C GLN A 221 -0.29 2.99 -8.69
N LYS A 222 -1.46 3.45 -8.24
CA LYS A 222 -1.91 3.24 -6.86
C LYS A 222 -2.67 1.92 -6.76
N ALA A 223 -2.25 1.10 -5.81
CA ALA A 223 -2.86 -0.17 -5.47
C ALA A 223 -3.57 -0.04 -4.12
N SER A 224 -4.89 -0.28 -4.12
CA SER A 224 -5.71 -0.26 -2.91
C SER A 224 -6.03 -1.68 -2.47
N SER A 225 -5.81 -2.04 -1.20
CA SER A 225 -6.15 -3.37 -0.68
C SER A 225 -7.64 -3.68 -0.92
N THR A 226 -7.96 -4.89 -1.38
CA THR A 226 -9.36 -5.30 -1.61
C THR A 226 -9.94 -5.99 -0.39
N ALA A 227 -11.14 -5.58 0.03
CA ALA A 227 -11.90 -6.26 1.08
C ALA A 227 -12.75 -7.46 0.57
N SER A 228 -12.60 -7.86 -0.70
CA SER A 228 -13.37 -8.95 -1.29
C SER A 228 -12.97 -10.31 -0.71
N VAL A 229 -13.97 -11.12 -0.34
CA VAL A 229 -13.71 -12.49 0.14
C VAL A 229 -13.33 -13.38 -1.04
N ILE A 230 -12.37 -14.29 -0.87
CA ILE A 230 -11.98 -15.24 -1.93
C ILE A 230 -12.40 -16.65 -1.54
N TYR A 231 -13.05 -17.34 -2.47
CA TYR A 231 -13.39 -18.76 -2.36
C TYR A 231 -12.66 -19.55 -3.45
N ILE A 232 -12.11 -20.70 -3.09
CA ILE A 232 -11.50 -21.66 -4.02
C ILE A 232 -12.25 -22.97 -3.83
N ASP A 233 -12.97 -23.40 -4.87
CA ASP A 233 -13.89 -24.54 -4.83
C ASP A 233 -14.88 -24.48 -3.64
N GLY A 234 -15.36 -23.27 -3.33
CA GLY A 234 -16.28 -22.99 -2.21
C GLY A 234 -15.64 -22.91 -0.83
N LYS A 235 -14.33 -23.19 -0.69
CA LYS A 235 -13.58 -22.97 0.56
C LYS A 235 -13.05 -21.55 0.61
N GLN A 236 -13.35 -20.83 1.70
CA GLN A 236 -12.79 -19.49 1.92
C GLN A 236 -11.27 -19.56 2.11
N THR A 237 -10.55 -18.72 1.38
CA THR A 237 -9.09 -18.62 1.39
C THR A 237 -8.70 -17.15 1.58
N GLN A 238 -7.73 -16.89 2.44
CA GLN A 238 -7.11 -15.57 2.56
C GLN A 238 -5.98 -15.47 1.54
N LEU A 239 -6.05 -14.51 0.64
CA LEU A 239 -4.95 -14.11 -0.27
C LEU A 239 -4.90 -12.59 -0.29
N THR A 240 -3.70 -12.02 -0.40
CA THR A 240 -3.55 -10.56 -0.53
C THR A 240 -3.88 -10.14 -1.95
N ALA A 241 -4.82 -9.20 -2.09
CA ALA A 241 -5.19 -8.63 -3.39
C ALA A 241 -5.30 -7.12 -3.35
N TYR A 242 -4.89 -6.51 -4.46
CA TYR A 242 -4.93 -5.08 -4.69
C TYR A 242 -5.82 -4.77 -5.90
N ASN A 243 -6.67 -3.75 -5.77
CA ASN A 243 -7.35 -3.17 -6.92
C ASN A 243 -6.42 -2.16 -7.58
N ILE A 244 -6.20 -2.34 -8.88
CA ILE A 244 -5.52 -1.39 -9.76
C ILE A 244 -6.42 -1.20 -10.98
N ASN A 245 -6.86 0.04 -11.22
CA ASN A 245 -7.70 0.41 -12.35
C ASN A 245 -8.92 -0.52 -12.54
N GLY A 246 -9.63 -0.85 -11.45
CA GLY A 246 -10.82 -1.71 -11.45
C GLY A 246 -10.55 -3.21 -11.60
N ASN A 247 -9.29 -3.63 -11.67
CA ASN A 247 -8.89 -5.04 -11.80
C ASN A 247 -8.24 -5.52 -10.49
N ASN A 248 -8.50 -6.76 -10.09
CA ASN A 248 -7.91 -7.35 -8.90
C ASN A 248 -6.62 -8.10 -9.26
N TYR A 249 -5.52 -7.64 -8.65
CA TYR A 249 -4.17 -8.17 -8.80
C TYR A 249 -3.79 -8.97 -7.56
N PHE A 250 -3.20 -10.14 -7.79
CA PHE A 250 -2.81 -11.10 -6.76
C PHE A 250 -1.35 -11.46 -6.90
N LYS A 251 -0.68 -11.75 -5.79
CA LYS A 251 0.69 -12.25 -5.82
C LYS A 251 0.75 -13.57 -6.57
N LEU A 252 1.71 -13.71 -7.48
CA LEU A 252 1.77 -14.90 -8.35
C LEU A 252 1.89 -16.20 -7.55
N ARG A 253 2.70 -16.21 -6.48
CA ARG A 253 2.97 -17.40 -5.65
C ARG A 253 1.74 -17.84 -4.86
N ASP A 254 0.98 -16.92 -4.31
CA ASP A 254 -0.32 -17.19 -3.66
C ASP A 254 -1.26 -17.97 -4.58
N ILE A 255 -1.46 -17.48 -5.82
CA ILE A 255 -2.33 -18.14 -6.81
C ILE A 255 -1.72 -19.47 -7.27
N ALA A 256 -0.41 -19.53 -7.47
CA ALA A 256 0.29 -20.75 -7.87
C ALA A 256 0.17 -21.86 -6.82
N LYS A 257 0.33 -21.54 -5.54
CA LYS A 257 0.13 -22.43 -4.39
C LYS A 257 -1.32 -22.90 -4.29
N ALA A 258 -2.27 -22.00 -4.47
CA ALA A 258 -3.70 -22.30 -4.33
C ALA A 258 -4.30 -23.11 -5.49
N ILE A 259 -3.82 -22.89 -6.72
CA ILE A 259 -4.20 -23.64 -7.94
C ILE A 259 -3.25 -24.85 -8.18
N ASN A 260 -2.15 -24.91 -7.44
CA ASN A 260 -1.10 -25.92 -7.49
C ASN A 260 -0.40 -26.02 -8.88
N PHE A 261 0.10 -24.91 -9.44
CA PHE A 261 0.97 -24.92 -10.63
C PHE A 261 2.40 -24.47 -10.33
N GLY A 262 3.38 -24.96 -11.07
CA GLY A 262 4.79 -24.66 -10.84
C GLY A 262 5.14 -23.22 -11.21
N VAL A 263 5.93 -22.54 -10.37
CA VAL A 263 6.49 -21.20 -10.64
C VAL A 263 7.99 -21.21 -10.46
N THR A 264 8.71 -20.79 -11.51
CA THR A 264 10.16 -20.67 -11.54
C THR A 264 10.59 -19.23 -11.77
N TRP A 265 11.80 -18.90 -11.31
CA TRP A 265 12.44 -17.60 -11.49
C TRP A 265 13.88 -17.81 -11.98
N ASP A 266 14.24 -17.13 -13.07
CA ASP A 266 15.61 -16.98 -13.53
C ASP A 266 15.99 -15.51 -13.46
N GLY A 267 16.74 -15.16 -12.40
CA GLY A 267 17.25 -13.80 -12.18
C GLY A 267 18.33 -13.37 -13.18
N THR A 268 18.98 -14.31 -13.88
CA THR A 268 20.01 -13.98 -14.88
C THR A 268 19.38 -13.50 -16.19
N SER A 269 18.21 -14.05 -16.56
CA SER A 269 17.45 -13.61 -17.74
C SER A 269 16.20 -12.78 -17.43
N ASN A 270 15.99 -12.37 -16.16
CA ASN A 270 14.81 -11.65 -15.67
C ASN A 270 13.50 -12.33 -16.14
N ARG A 271 13.39 -13.63 -15.89
CA ARG A 271 12.32 -14.48 -16.43
C ARG A 271 11.52 -15.18 -15.34
N ILE A 272 10.20 -15.11 -15.47
CA ILE A 272 9.22 -15.87 -14.70
C ILE A 272 8.73 -17.03 -15.57
N GLY A 273 8.80 -18.25 -15.06
CA GLY A 273 8.19 -19.43 -15.68
C GLY A 273 6.96 -19.88 -14.89
N MET A 274 5.87 -20.18 -15.61
CA MET A 274 4.68 -20.87 -15.11
C MET A 274 4.59 -22.21 -15.82
N ASP A 275 4.41 -23.29 -15.08
CA ASP A 275 4.36 -24.67 -15.60
C ASP A 275 3.10 -25.37 -15.06
N SER A 276 2.17 -25.68 -15.97
CA SER A 276 0.89 -26.34 -15.68
C SER A 276 1.01 -27.87 -15.60
N ALA A 277 2.13 -28.45 -16.03
CA ALA A 277 2.45 -29.87 -15.83
C ALA A 277 3.11 -30.12 -14.46
N ALA A 278 3.80 -29.13 -13.91
CA ALA A 278 4.37 -29.16 -12.57
C ALA A 278 3.34 -28.84 -11.47
N GLU A 279 3.68 -29.23 -10.25
CA GLU A 279 3.00 -28.82 -9.02
C GLU A 279 3.68 -27.56 -8.45
N TYR A 280 2.95 -26.81 -7.61
CA TYR A 280 3.56 -25.75 -6.83
C TYR A 280 4.43 -26.38 -5.76
N VAL A 281 5.73 -26.39 -6.02
CA VAL A 281 6.73 -26.48 -4.97
C VAL A 281 6.84 -25.08 -4.40
N GLU A 282 6.40 -24.91 -3.15
CA GLU A 282 6.86 -23.78 -2.34
C GLU A 282 8.38 -23.77 -2.49
N PRO A 283 9.01 -22.70 -3.00
CA PRO A 283 10.46 -22.64 -2.98
C PRO A 283 10.82 -22.91 -1.53
N GLU A 284 11.63 -23.95 -1.27
CA GLU A 284 12.22 -24.07 0.04
C GLU A 284 12.91 -22.73 0.24
N ALA A 285 12.37 -21.91 1.15
CA ALA A 285 13.09 -20.78 1.70
C ALA A 285 14.39 -21.41 2.13
N GLU A 286 15.48 -21.11 1.40
CA GLU A 286 16.67 -21.95 1.42
C GLU A 286 16.96 -22.18 2.89
N LYS A 287 16.99 -23.44 3.32
CA LYS A 287 17.43 -23.78 4.67
C LYS A 287 18.93 -23.55 4.68
N SER A 288 19.33 -22.29 4.53
CA SER A 288 20.64 -21.79 4.88
C SER A 288 20.85 -22.30 6.29
N PRO A 289 21.80 -23.22 6.44
CA PRO A 289 21.92 -23.95 7.68
C PRO A 289 22.15 -22.94 8.79
N SER A 290 21.47 -23.12 9.92
CA SER A 290 21.67 -22.29 11.10
C SER A 290 23.15 -22.37 11.51
N GLY A 291 23.96 -21.40 11.08
CA GLY A 291 25.41 -21.40 11.24
C GLY A 291 26.25 -21.04 10.02
N GLU A 292 25.69 -20.88 8.81
CA GLU A 292 26.46 -20.43 7.63
C GLU A 292 25.75 -19.34 6.82
N THR A 293 26.52 -18.36 6.34
CA THR A 293 26.05 -17.13 5.70
C THR A 293 25.48 -17.39 4.31
N VAL A 294 24.24 -16.94 4.05
CA VAL A 294 23.82 -16.57 2.68
C VAL A 294 24.81 -15.53 2.17
N PRO A 295 25.41 -15.69 0.98
CA PRO A 295 26.18 -14.63 0.37
C PRO A 295 25.21 -13.52 -0.05
N ALA A 296 25.12 -12.46 0.76
CA ALA A 296 24.55 -11.18 0.34
C ALA A 296 25.19 -10.76 -0.99
N ALA A 297 24.47 -10.01 -1.83
CA ALA A 297 25.13 -9.39 -2.98
C ALA A 297 26.29 -8.52 -2.46
N LYS A 298 27.49 -8.82 -2.94
CA LYS A 298 28.75 -8.36 -2.35
C LYS A 298 28.82 -6.83 -2.29
N GLY A 299 29.21 -6.32 -1.12
CA GLY A 299 29.54 -4.91 -0.92
C GLY A 299 28.56 -4.12 -0.03
N PHE A 300 28.73 -2.80 -0.06
CA PHE A 300 27.88 -1.83 0.62
C PHE A 300 27.08 -1.06 -0.43
N HIS A 301 25.75 -1.05 -0.30
CA HIS A 301 24.80 -0.62 -1.32
C HIS A 301 24.13 0.70 -0.97
N VAL A 302 24.04 1.59 -1.97
CA VAL A 302 23.44 2.91 -1.87
C VAL A 302 22.53 3.14 -3.08
N LYS A 303 21.28 3.55 -2.81
CA LYS A 303 20.31 3.92 -3.86
C LYS A 303 20.08 5.42 -3.84
N ILE A 304 20.36 6.11 -4.94
CA ILE A 304 20.14 7.56 -5.07
C ILE A 304 18.99 7.82 -6.05
N ASN A 305 17.87 8.31 -5.54
CA ASN A 305 16.71 8.73 -6.32
C ASN A 305 16.98 10.08 -7.02
N ASN A 306 16.63 10.19 -8.29
CA ASN A 306 16.67 11.43 -9.08
C ASN A 306 15.28 11.72 -9.66
N ASP A 307 14.48 12.45 -8.88
CA ASP A 307 13.11 12.90 -9.15
C ASP A 307 12.99 13.92 -10.32
N THR A 308 13.99 14.02 -11.19
CA THR A 308 13.98 14.96 -12.32
C THR A 308 14.39 14.27 -13.61
N GLN A 309 13.39 14.03 -14.46
CA GLN A 309 13.54 13.48 -15.82
C GLN A 309 14.21 14.50 -16.76
N THR A 310 15.50 14.78 -16.57
CA THR A 310 16.34 15.43 -17.57
C THR A 310 16.94 14.40 -18.54
N GLY A 311 17.09 14.77 -19.81
CA GLY A 311 17.65 13.86 -20.82
C GLY A 311 19.10 13.42 -20.54
N THR A 312 19.87 14.29 -19.87
CA THR A 312 21.19 13.98 -19.32
C THR A 312 21.08 13.41 -17.91
N VAL A 313 21.93 12.41 -17.63
CA VAL A 313 22.08 11.72 -16.35
C VAL A 313 23.25 12.40 -15.62
N PRO A 314 23.04 13.11 -14.49
CA PRO A 314 24.12 13.80 -13.79
C PRO A 314 25.16 12.84 -13.19
N GLU A 315 26.44 13.09 -13.41
CA GLU A 315 27.53 12.29 -12.84
C GLU A 315 27.99 12.84 -11.48
N PHE A 316 28.41 11.93 -10.60
CA PHE A 316 28.98 12.27 -9.30
C PHE A 316 29.83 11.13 -8.74
N GLN A 317 30.70 11.43 -7.78
CA GLN A 317 31.50 10.44 -7.07
C GLN A 317 31.10 10.42 -5.60
N LEU A 318 30.66 9.26 -5.12
CA LEU A 318 30.54 8.98 -3.69
C LEU A 318 31.75 8.18 -3.21
N GLU A 319 32.24 8.52 -2.03
CA GLU A 319 33.23 7.73 -1.29
C GLU A 319 32.63 7.21 0.02
N LEU A 320 33.02 6.01 0.41
CA LEU A 320 32.70 5.38 1.69
C LEU A 320 33.95 5.39 2.58
N TRP A 321 33.83 5.90 3.79
CA TRP A 321 34.93 6.07 4.75
C TRP A 321 34.62 5.41 6.09
N SER A 322 35.65 4.91 6.77
CA SER A 322 35.56 4.58 8.20
C SER A 322 35.70 5.87 9.02
N VAL A 323 34.69 6.20 9.83
CA VAL A 323 34.76 7.36 10.74
C VAL A 323 35.78 7.14 11.85
N LYS A 324 35.96 5.87 12.26
CA LYS A 324 36.84 5.50 13.38
C LYS A 324 38.31 5.41 12.97
N GLU A 325 38.59 4.92 11.76
CA GLU A 325 39.96 4.72 11.26
C GLU A 325 40.44 5.85 10.34
N ASP A 326 39.55 6.77 9.96
CA ASP A 326 39.81 7.92 9.08
C ASP A 326 40.45 7.51 7.74
N ASN A 327 39.93 6.41 7.16
CA ASN A 327 40.42 5.83 5.91
C ASN A 327 39.30 5.63 4.88
N LEU A 328 39.68 5.68 3.60
CA LEU A 328 38.82 5.38 2.46
C LEU A 328 38.62 3.87 2.35
N LEU A 329 37.37 3.42 2.35
CA LEU A 329 36.96 2.02 2.21
C LEU A 329 36.56 1.68 0.77
N GLY A 330 36.06 2.66 0.02
CA GLY A 330 35.74 2.49 -1.41
C GLY A 330 35.21 3.78 -2.04
N ALA A 331 35.17 3.82 -3.37
CA ALA A 331 34.61 4.94 -4.13
C ALA A 331 33.84 4.43 -5.36
N VAL A 332 32.73 5.10 -5.70
CA VAL A 332 31.89 4.76 -6.85
C VAL A 332 31.63 6.02 -7.68
N GLN A 333 31.94 5.95 -8.99
CA GLN A 333 31.57 6.98 -9.96
C GLN A 333 30.15 6.71 -10.46
N ALA A 334 29.15 7.37 -9.88
CA ALA A 334 27.79 7.34 -10.37
C ALA A 334 27.70 8.02 -11.74
N ASN A 335 27.14 7.30 -12.71
CA ASN A 335 27.00 7.72 -14.11
C ASN A 335 25.88 6.91 -14.78
N ALA A 336 25.73 7.05 -16.10
CA ALA A 336 24.68 6.38 -16.87
C ALA A 336 24.64 4.84 -16.79
N SER A 337 25.74 4.14 -16.47
CA SER A 337 25.74 2.68 -16.28
C SER A 337 25.11 2.24 -14.96
N HIS A 338 25.12 3.12 -13.96
CA HIS A 338 24.53 2.88 -12.63
C HIS A 338 23.07 3.34 -12.54
N TYR A 339 22.58 4.08 -13.54
CA TYR A 339 21.29 4.76 -13.50
C TYR A 339 20.19 3.99 -14.24
N ASP A 340 19.21 3.48 -13.50
CA ASP A 340 17.98 2.98 -14.09
C ASP A 340 17.09 4.18 -14.49
N ARG A 341 17.00 4.40 -15.81
CA ARG A 341 16.21 5.48 -16.42
C ARG A 341 14.69 5.28 -16.28
N ASN A 342 14.22 4.07 -15.98
CA ASN A 342 12.79 3.76 -15.90
C ASN A 342 12.21 4.19 -14.54
N ILE A 343 12.94 3.87 -13.46
CA ILE A 343 12.55 4.23 -12.08
C ILE A 343 13.25 5.50 -11.56
N GLY A 344 14.28 6.00 -12.26
CA GLY A 344 14.99 7.23 -11.90
C GLY A 344 15.97 7.08 -10.74
N VAL A 345 16.60 5.91 -10.60
CA VAL A 345 17.45 5.56 -9.44
C VAL A 345 18.85 5.16 -9.87
N TYR A 346 19.87 5.69 -9.21
CA TYR A 346 21.23 5.13 -9.26
C TYR A 346 21.34 3.97 -8.27
N ASN A 347 21.73 2.79 -8.76
CA ASN A 347 22.10 1.65 -7.93
C ASN A 347 23.63 1.62 -7.84
N LEU A 348 24.17 1.93 -6.65
CA LEU A 348 25.60 2.05 -6.40
C LEU A 348 26.04 0.97 -5.41
N THR A 349 27.10 0.26 -5.75
CA THR A 349 27.71 -0.76 -4.88
C THR A 349 29.18 -0.44 -4.67
N PHE A 350 29.57 -0.24 -3.42
CA PHE A 350 30.97 -0.16 -3.00
C PHE A 350 31.48 -1.58 -2.76
N ASP A 351 32.64 -1.94 -3.32
CA ASP A 351 33.30 -3.23 -3.12
C ASP A 351 33.93 -3.32 -1.71
N TYR A 352 33.07 -3.31 -0.69
CA TYR A 352 33.43 -3.34 0.72
C TYR A 352 32.44 -4.18 1.52
N GLU A 353 32.85 -5.39 1.88
CA GLU A 353 32.06 -6.38 2.63
C GLU A 353 32.33 -6.33 4.15
N GLY A 354 33.33 -5.55 4.61
CA GLY A 354 33.91 -5.65 5.96
C GLY A 354 33.16 -4.95 7.10
N TYR A 355 31.98 -4.38 6.84
CA TYR A 355 31.20 -3.64 7.84
C TYR A 355 30.36 -4.57 8.73
N LYS A 356 30.18 -4.19 10.00
CA LYS A 356 29.34 -4.91 10.98
C LYS A 356 28.50 -3.94 11.81
N ALA A 357 27.48 -4.48 12.49
CA ALA A 357 26.66 -3.71 13.42
C ALA A 357 27.53 -2.93 14.43
N GLY A 358 27.23 -1.64 14.59
CA GLY A 358 27.96 -0.72 15.46
C GLY A 358 29.12 0.04 14.80
N ASP A 359 29.54 -0.31 13.57
CA ASP A 359 30.53 0.50 12.84
C ASP A 359 29.97 1.89 12.50
N GLU A 360 30.84 2.90 12.51
CA GLU A 360 30.52 4.27 12.06
C GLU A 360 31.17 4.53 10.71
N LEU A 361 30.35 4.69 9.67
CA LEU A 361 30.80 4.98 8.30
C LEU A 361 30.38 6.39 7.88
N ALA A 362 31.04 6.93 6.87
CA ALA A 362 30.64 8.19 6.25
C ALA A 362 30.53 8.05 4.73
N LEU A 363 29.47 8.63 4.16
CA LEU A 363 29.32 8.85 2.72
C LEU A 363 29.72 10.28 2.39
N VAL A 364 30.74 10.44 1.55
CA VAL A 364 31.30 11.73 1.12
C VAL A 364 30.93 11.98 -0.34
N LEU A 365 30.38 13.15 -0.67
CA LEU A 365 30.19 13.56 -2.07
C LEU A 365 31.47 14.22 -2.57
N ARG A 366 32.41 13.43 -3.11
CA ARG A 366 33.74 13.91 -3.53
C ARG A 366 33.66 14.79 -4.77
N GLU A 367 32.97 14.29 -5.79
CA GLU A 367 32.73 14.99 -7.05
C GLU A 367 31.25 15.02 -7.38
N ALA A 368 30.82 16.04 -8.11
CA ALA A 368 29.44 16.22 -8.54
C ALA A 368 29.42 17.15 -9.75
N ASP A 369 28.60 16.83 -10.74
CA ASP A 369 28.22 17.74 -11.83
C ASP A 369 27.65 19.05 -11.27
N SER A 370 27.85 20.15 -11.99
CA SER A 370 27.32 21.47 -11.62
C SER A 370 25.79 21.53 -11.54
N SER A 371 25.08 20.54 -12.11
CA SER A 371 23.63 20.41 -11.99
C SER A 371 23.18 19.90 -10.60
N ILE A 372 24.08 19.31 -9.81
CA ILE A 372 23.81 18.73 -8.49
C ILE A 372 24.18 19.76 -7.41
N ALA A 373 23.23 20.11 -6.54
CA ALA A 373 23.52 20.93 -5.37
C ALA A 373 23.99 20.06 -4.18
N TYR A 374 23.21 19.02 -3.87
CA TYR A 374 23.50 18.10 -2.78
C TYR A 374 22.73 16.79 -2.96
N ILE A 375 23.15 15.76 -2.23
CA ILE A 375 22.36 14.55 -2.00
C ILE A 375 21.74 14.65 -0.60
N SER A 376 20.44 14.41 -0.52
CA SER A 376 19.68 14.39 0.73
C SER A 376 19.57 12.95 1.24
N PHE A 377 20.14 12.64 2.40
CA PHE A 377 19.97 11.36 3.08
C PHE A 377 19.01 11.53 4.26
N THR A 378 18.11 10.57 4.46
CA THR A 378 17.09 10.65 5.51
C THR A 378 17.11 9.37 6.33
N PHE A 379 17.49 9.48 7.60
CA PHE A 379 17.49 8.35 8.54
C PHE A 379 16.29 8.47 9.47
N THR A 380 15.66 7.33 9.80
CA THR A 380 14.52 7.27 10.71
C THR A 380 14.86 6.31 11.84
N LYS A 381 14.72 6.78 13.08
CA LYS A 381 14.91 6.01 14.31
C LYS A 381 13.63 6.06 15.14
N ILE A 382 13.47 5.09 16.04
CA ILE A 382 12.44 5.14 17.08
C ILE A 382 13.11 5.75 18.33
N ASN A 383 12.48 6.75 18.94
CA ASN A 383 12.98 7.39 20.16
C ASN A 383 12.63 6.55 21.41
N GLU A 384 13.10 6.95 22.60
CA GLU A 384 12.81 6.24 23.85
C GLU A 384 11.31 6.21 24.24
N ALA A 385 10.48 7.08 23.65
CA ALA A 385 9.03 7.13 23.84
C ALA A 385 8.25 6.27 22.82
N GLY A 386 8.92 5.69 21.81
CA GLY A 386 8.30 4.92 20.74
C GLY A 386 7.95 5.71 19.48
N ASP A 387 8.20 7.03 19.43
CA ASP A 387 7.89 7.85 18.25
C ASP A 387 8.96 7.70 17.15
N LEU A 388 8.53 7.84 15.90
CA LEU A 388 9.41 7.94 14.74
C LEU A 388 10.06 9.32 14.67
N GLU A 389 11.37 9.40 14.94
CA GLU A 389 12.17 10.60 14.72
C GLU A 389 12.95 10.48 13.40
N ARG A 390 12.73 11.45 12.51
CA ARG A 390 13.35 11.50 11.17
C ARG A 390 14.38 12.62 11.09
N SER A 391 15.62 12.28 10.75
CA SER A 391 16.73 13.21 10.58
C SER A 391 17.18 13.25 9.12
N THR A 392 17.12 14.43 8.50
CA THR A 392 17.53 14.64 7.10
C THR A 392 18.82 15.44 7.02
N TYR A 393 19.79 14.93 6.27
CA TYR A 393 21.14 15.48 6.10
C TYR A 393 21.38 15.87 4.64
N LYS A 394 22.02 17.01 4.42
CA LYS A 394 22.43 17.48 3.09
C LYS A 394 23.92 17.26 2.90
N VAL A 395 24.27 16.52 1.87
CA VAL A 395 25.66 16.23 1.48
C VAL A 395 25.96 17.01 0.20
N GLU A 396 26.60 18.16 0.38
CA GLU A 396 27.11 19.03 -0.68
C GLU A 396 28.48 18.53 -1.13
N LYS A 397 28.98 19.00 -2.28
CA LYS A 397 30.31 18.61 -2.77
C LYS A 397 31.40 18.95 -1.74
N GLY A 398 32.18 17.95 -1.34
CA GLY A 398 33.22 18.04 -0.31
C GLY A 398 32.72 17.87 1.13
N THR A 399 31.42 17.69 1.36
CA THR A 399 30.86 17.36 2.68
C THR A 399 30.46 15.88 2.75
N HIS A 400 30.03 15.44 3.94
CA HIS A 400 29.71 14.05 4.22
C HIS A 400 28.50 13.91 5.14
N VAL A 401 27.88 12.74 5.12
CA VAL A 401 26.96 12.29 6.18
C VAL A 401 27.58 11.10 6.89
N LYS A 402 27.49 11.09 8.22
CA LYS A 402 27.86 9.94 9.05
C LYS A 402 26.62 9.07 9.25
N LEU A 403 26.82 7.76 9.19
CA LEU A 403 25.81 6.76 9.53
C LEU A 403 26.43 5.73 10.47
N LYS A 404 25.60 5.18 11.37
CA LYS A 404 25.97 4.04 12.20
C LYS A 404 25.34 2.80 11.58
N ILE A 405 26.12 1.74 11.39
CA ILE A 405 25.61 0.47 10.89
C ILE A 405 24.74 -0.16 11.98
N GLU A 406 23.47 -0.36 11.64
CA GLU A 406 22.45 -0.95 12.50
C GLU A 406 21.91 -2.23 11.87
N GLU A 407 21.48 -3.14 12.73
CA GLU A 407 20.68 -4.29 12.34
C GLU A 407 19.27 -3.83 11.93
N LYS A 408 18.75 -4.42 10.85
CA LYS A 408 17.36 -4.30 10.42
C LYS A 408 16.72 -5.66 10.33
N THR A 409 15.71 -5.85 11.17
CA THR A 409 14.77 -6.96 11.06
C THR A 409 13.88 -6.75 9.84
N TYR A 410 13.76 -7.78 9.03
CA TYR A 410 12.93 -7.82 7.84
C TYR A 410 12.26 -9.19 7.72
N TYR A 411 11.25 -9.29 6.86
CA TYR A 411 10.47 -10.51 6.67
C TYR A 411 10.80 -11.08 5.28
N PRO A 412 11.68 -12.10 5.17
CA PRO A 412 12.05 -12.71 3.88
C PRO A 412 10.95 -13.55 3.21
N GLY A 413 9.72 -13.56 3.76
CA GLY A 413 8.59 -14.35 3.27
C GLY A 413 7.23 -13.74 3.64
N GLU A 414 6.15 -14.39 3.22
CA GLU A 414 4.76 -13.97 3.48
C GLU A 414 4.33 -14.14 4.94
N ASP A 415 4.96 -15.06 5.67
CA ASP A 415 4.69 -15.29 7.07
C ASP A 415 5.33 -14.18 7.91
N GLU A 416 4.52 -13.26 8.45
CA GLU A 416 4.92 -12.19 9.40
C GLU A 416 5.55 -12.72 10.72
N THR A 417 5.72 -14.04 10.84
CA THR A 417 6.40 -14.72 11.95
C THR A 417 7.87 -15.06 11.65
N VAL A 418 8.30 -15.06 10.39
CA VAL A 418 9.67 -15.32 9.99
C VAL A 418 10.42 -13.99 9.87
N THR A 419 11.13 -13.63 10.93
CA THR A 419 12.06 -12.50 10.93
C THR A 419 13.47 -12.97 10.58
N ALA A 420 14.10 -12.29 9.62
CA ALA A 420 15.54 -12.33 9.42
C ALA A 420 16.14 -10.95 9.73
N THR A 421 17.43 -10.92 10.03
CA THR A 421 18.14 -9.67 10.31
C THR A 421 19.22 -9.47 9.25
N THR A 422 19.30 -8.26 8.72
CA THR A 422 20.40 -7.80 7.86
C THR A 422 21.01 -6.51 8.45
N LEU A 423 22.02 -5.94 7.79
CA LEU A 423 22.58 -4.63 8.14
C LEU A 423 22.06 -3.56 7.18
N ILE A 424 21.94 -2.31 7.66
CA ILE A 424 21.80 -1.18 6.73
C ILE A 424 23.05 -1.08 5.83
N GLY A 425 22.85 -0.70 4.58
CA GLY A 425 23.86 -0.79 3.53
C GLY A 425 23.97 -2.17 2.87
N SER A 426 23.19 -3.17 3.28
CA SER A 426 23.04 -4.40 2.49
C SER A 426 22.25 -4.15 1.20
N ASP A 427 22.28 -5.12 0.29
CA ASP A 427 21.42 -5.18 -0.90
C ASP A 427 19.92 -5.17 -0.56
N LEU A 428 19.56 -5.80 0.56
CA LEU A 428 18.20 -5.83 1.11
C LEU A 428 17.78 -4.52 1.78
N TYR A 429 18.71 -3.81 2.44
CA TYR A 429 18.48 -2.51 3.11
C TYR A 429 19.52 -1.47 2.67
N PRO A 430 19.54 -1.05 1.40
CA PRO A 430 20.52 -0.10 0.90
C PRO A 430 20.32 1.28 1.54
N ILE A 431 21.39 2.08 1.60
CA ILE A 431 21.26 3.46 2.08
C ILE A 431 20.57 4.30 1.00
N GLU A 432 19.42 4.89 1.35
CA GLU A 432 18.64 5.70 0.42
C GLU A 432 18.97 7.19 0.50
N GLY A 433 19.18 7.79 -0.67
CA GLY A 433 19.35 9.23 -0.83
C GLY A 433 18.50 9.80 -1.98
N PHE A 434 18.38 11.13 -2.01
CA PHE A 434 17.67 11.88 -3.04
C PHE A 434 18.57 12.98 -3.58
N LEU A 435 18.90 12.92 -4.86
CA LEU A 435 19.65 13.95 -5.57
C LEU A 435 18.80 15.24 -5.67
N LYS A 436 19.37 16.38 -5.27
CA LYS A 436 18.74 17.70 -5.36
C LYS A 436 19.60 18.62 -6.22
N LYS A 437 18.95 19.31 -7.16
CA LYS A 437 19.62 20.12 -8.18
C LYS A 437 20.01 21.53 -7.70
N GLY A 438 21.04 22.08 -8.35
CA GLY A 438 21.36 23.50 -8.32
C GLY A 438 20.23 24.35 -8.93
N LYS A 439 20.21 25.64 -8.57
CA LYS A 439 19.38 26.66 -9.25
C LYS A 439 20.03 27.11 -10.54
#